data_AF-A0A958E699-F1
#
_entry.id   AF-A0A958E699-F1
#
_cell.length_a   1.000
_cell.length_b   1.000
_cell.length_c   1.000
_cell.angle_alpha   90.00
_cell.angle_beta   90.00
_cell.angle_gamma   90.00
#
_symmetry.space_group_name_H-M   'P 1'
#
loop_
_entity.id
_entity.type
_entity.pdbx_description
1 polymer ?
#
loop_
_entity_poly.entity_id
_entity_poly.type
_entity_poly.pdbx_seq_one_letter_code
_entity_poly.pdbx_strand_id
1 'polypeptide(L)'
;MRPFLLERYFAKYEFAVEHLLSPSDCEPLAMPELLKMADAEIRELWENLRFSYTDSAGHPLLRTEIARLYETMSPENLLVCAPEEAIFIAMHIMLRKSEQFF
;
A
#
# COMPACT_ATOMS: atom_id res chain seq x y z
N MET A 1 18.14 16.49 -1.14
CA MET A 1 16.95 16.16 -0.33
C MET A 1 17.36 16.15 1.13
N ARG A 2 16.53 16.65 2.06
CA ARG A 2 16.84 16.54 3.50
C ARG A 2 16.54 15.12 4.00
N PRO A 3 17.24 14.62 5.03
CA PRO A 3 16.94 13.31 5.61
C PRO A 3 15.52 13.23 6.17
N PHE A 4 14.88 12.07 6.02
CA PHE A 4 13.60 11.80 6.66
C PHE A 4 13.82 11.36 8.11
N LEU A 5 13.59 12.29 9.04
CA LEU A 5 13.97 12.11 10.45
C LEU A 5 13.27 10.92 11.12
N LEU A 6 12.02 10.64 10.74
CA LEU A 6 11.26 9.52 11.29
C LEU A 6 11.92 8.18 10.94
N GLU A 7 12.32 8.00 9.69
CA GLU A 7 13.04 6.79 9.26
C GLU A 7 14.41 6.68 9.95
N ARG A 8 15.12 7.79 10.15
CA ARG A 8 16.40 7.77 10.91
C ARG A 8 16.21 7.38 12.38
N TYR A 9 15.08 7.78 12.98
CA TYR A 9 14.70 7.35 14.32
C TYR A 9 14.47 5.83 14.37
N PHE A 10 13.62 5.29 13.49
CA PHE A 10 13.33 3.86 13.46
C PHE A 10 14.57 3.01 13.14
N ALA A 11 15.41 3.45 12.20
CA ALA A 11 16.68 2.77 11.88
C ALA A 11 17.60 2.57 13.10
N LYS A 12 17.48 3.42 14.14
CA LYS A 12 18.24 3.29 15.37
C LYS A 12 17.56 2.38 16.42
N TYR A 13 16.23 2.40 16.51
CA TYR A 13 15.51 1.86 17.66
C TYR A 13 14.64 0.65 17.37
N GLU A 14 14.19 0.44 16.12
CA GLU A 14 13.15 -0.55 15.77
C GLU A 14 13.47 -1.98 16.24
N PHE A 15 14.74 -2.37 16.23
CA PHE A 15 15.19 -3.70 16.67
C PHE A 15 16.16 -3.65 17.86
N ALA A 16 16.26 -2.50 18.52
CA ALA A 16 17.22 -2.26 19.61
C ALA A 16 16.57 -2.03 20.97
N VAL A 17 15.24 -2.01 21.05
CA VAL A 17 14.48 -1.76 22.28
C VAL A 17 13.54 -2.91 22.58
N GLU A 18 13.27 -3.15 23.86
CA GLU A 18 12.35 -4.22 24.31
C GLU A 18 10.88 -3.90 24.01
N HIS A 19 10.52 -2.62 24.09
CA HIS A 19 9.15 -2.16 23.85
C HIS A 19 9.15 -1.00 22.85
N LEU A 20 8.58 -1.26 21.68
CA LEU A 20 8.47 -0.29 20.59
C LEU A 20 7.04 0.25 20.53
N LEU A 21 6.80 1.40 21.18
CA LEU A 21 5.45 2.01 21.32
C LEU A 21 5.23 3.23 20.40
N SER A 22 6.13 3.48 19.47
CA SER A 22 6.07 4.57 18.50
C SER A 22 5.49 4.25 17.10
N PRO A 23 5.42 2.99 16.62
CA PRO A 23 4.81 2.67 15.34
C PRO A 23 3.32 3.02 15.31
N SER A 24 2.82 3.34 14.11
CA SER A 24 1.40 3.63 13.88
C SER A 24 0.68 2.54 13.09
N ASP A 25 1.38 1.45 12.78
CA ASP A 25 0.83 0.28 12.10
C ASP A 25 0.13 -0.68 13.08
N CYS A 26 -0.55 -1.67 12.51
CA CYS A 26 -1.16 -2.75 13.26
C CYS A 26 -0.22 -3.95 13.32
N GLU A 27 -0.45 -4.86 14.28
CA GLU A 27 0.26 -6.14 14.34
C GLU A 27 0.13 -6.89 13.01
N PRO A 28 1.24 -7.33 12.39
CA PRO A 28 1.20 -8.04 11.12
C PRO A 28 0.58 -9.43 11.27
N LEU A 29 -0.15 -9.85 10.24
CA LEU A 29 -0.66 -11.23 10.13
C LEU A 29 0.34 -12.14 9.42
N ALA A 30 0.46 -13.38 9.86
CA ALA A 30 1.17 -14.38 9.08
C ALA A 30 0.39 -14.72 7.79
N MET A 31 1.09 -14.95 6.68
CA MET A 31 0.43 -15.28 5.40
C MET A 31 -0.58 -16.44 5.51
N PRO A 32 -0.28 -17.56 6.19
CA PRO A 32 -1.27 -18.63 6.35
C PRO A 32 -2.50 -18.24 7.18
N GLU A 33 -2.37 -17.27 8.10
CA GLU A 33 -3.50 -16.76 8.88
C GLU A 33 -4.40 -15.89 8.01
N LEU A 34 -3.79 -15.01 7.20
CA LEU A 34 -4.52 -14.20 6.22
C LEU A 34 -5.27 -15.09 5.21
N LEU A 35 -4.61 -16.11 4.65
CA LEU A 35 -5.22 -17.01 3.66
C LEU A 35 -6.33 -17.91 4.22
N LYS A 36 -6.45 -18.07 5.54
CA LYS A 36 -7.63 -18.73 6.15
C LYS A 36 -8.89 -17.88 6.07
N MET A 37 -8.75 -16.58 5.90
CA MET A 37 -9.87 -15.63 5.77
C MET A 37 -10.33 -15.49 4.31
N ALA A 38 -9.54 -15.97 3.35
CA ALA A 38 -9.88 -15.93 1.94
C ALA A 38 -11.03 -16.90 1.61
N ASP A 39 -11.89 -16.50 0.68
CA ASP A 39 -12.82 -17.42 0.04
C ASP A 39 -12.08 -18.40 -0.91
N ALA A 40 -12.83 -19.35 -1.47
CA ALA A 40 -12.27 -20.38 -2.35
C ALA A 40 -11.64 -19.80 -3.63
N GLU A 41 -12.22 -18.73 -4.19
CA GLU A 41 -11.74 -18.10 -5.42
C GLU A 41 -10.38 -17.43 -5.18
N ILE A 42 -10.27 -16.59 -4.14
CA ILE A 42 -9.03 -15.90 -3.79
C ILE A 42 -7.95 -16.90 -3.38
N ARG A 43 -8.33 -17.99 -2.71
CA ARG A 43 -7.39 -19.05 -2.35
C ARG A 43 -6.79 -19.75 -3.58
N GLU A 44 -7.62 -20.09 -4.57
CA GLU A 44 -7.16 -20.70 -5.82
C GLU A 44 -6.19 -19.78 -6.59
N LEU A 45 -6.44 -18.46 -6.58
CA LEU A 45 -5.54 -17.47 -7.18
C LEU A 45 -4.16 -17.46 -6.51
N TRP A 46 -4.11 -17.54 -5.18
CA TRP A 46 -2.85 -17.60 -4.44
C TRP A 46 -2.07 -18.90 -4.68
N GLU A 47 -2.77 -20.05 -4.70
CA GLU A 47 -2.16 -21.36 -4.95
C GLU A 47 -1.61 -21.47 -6.39
N ASN A 48 -2.20 -20.73 -7.34
CA ASN A 48 -1.80 -20.71 -8.74
C ASN A 48 -1.09 -19.41 -9.16
N LEU A 49 -0.55 -18.64 -8.20
CA LEU A 49 0.14 -17.38 -8.49
C LEU A 49 1.26 -17.58 -9.51
N ARG A 50 1.41 -16.61 -10.43
CA ARG A 50 2.49 -16.56 -11.42
C ARG A 50 3.29 -15.29 -11.20
N PHE A 51 4.62 -15.41 -11.15
CA PHE A 51 5.53 -14.26 -11.03
C PHE A 51 5.77 -13.59 -12.38
N SER A 52 4.74 -12.95 -12.91
CA SER A 52 4.78 -12.16 -14.14
C SER A 52 4.37 -10.72 -13.86
N TYR A 53 4.62 -9.83 -14.82
CA TYR A 53 4.04 -8.49 -14.77
C TYR A 53 2.51 -8.55 -14.78
N THR A 54 1.90 -7.73 -13.95
CA THR A 54 0.44 -7.52 -13.89
C THR A 54 0.07 -6.21 -14.58
N ASP A 55 -1.22 -5.88 -14.59
CA ASP A 55 -1.69 -4.56 -15.04
C ASP A 55 -1.02 -3.45 -14.21
N SER A 56 -0.48 -2.44 -14.89
CA SER A 56 0.21 -1.30 -14.28
C SER A 56 -0.67 -0.47 -13.35
N ALA A 57 -1.99 -0.51 -13.53
CA ALA A 57 -2.93 0.20 -12.67
C ALA A 57 -3.35 -0.62 -11.44
N GLY A 58 -3.02 -1.92 -11.39
CA GLY A 58 -3.41 -2.86 -10.35
C GLY A 58 -4.34 -3.97 -10.84
N HIS A 59 -4.39 -5.08 -10.11
CA HIS A 59 -5.20 -6.25 -10.47
C HIS A 59 -6.70 -5.87 -10.59
N PRO A 60 -7.42 -6.26 -11.66
CA PRO A 60 -8.82 -5.88 -11.87
C PRO A 60 -9.74 -6.23 -10.71
N LEU A 61 -9.64 -7.45 -10.15
CA LEU A 61 -10.43 -7.86 -8.98
C LEU A 61 -10.19 -6.94 -7.77
N LEU A 62 -8.93 -6.56 -7.53
CA LEU A 62 -8.58 -5.68 -6.41
C LEU A 62 -9.14 -4.27 -6.61
N ARG A 63 -9.05 -3.72 -7.83
CA ARG A 63 -9.64 -2.41 -8.15
C ARG A 63 -11.15 -2.42 -7.96
N THR A 64 -11.84 -3.50 -8.36
CA THR A 64 -13.27 -3.67 -8.12
C THR A 64 -13.60 -3.65 -6.63
N GLU A 65 -12.89 -4.43 -5.82
CA GLU A 65 -13.17 -4.50 -4.37
C GLU A 65 -12.82 -3.19 -3.64
N ILE A 66 -11.74 -2.49 -4.02
CA ILE A 66 -11.43 -1.16 -3.48
C ILE A 66 -12.53 -0.15 -3.82
N ALA A 67 -13.04 -0.15 -5.06
CA ALA A 67 -14.06 0.79 -5.50
C ALA A 67 -15.34 0.69 -4.64
N ARG A 68 -15.70 -0.51 -4.19
CA ARG A 68 -16.87 -0.76 -3.33
C ARG A 68 -16.77 -0.14 -1.94
N LEU A 69 -15.57 0.26 -1.51
CA LEU A 69 -15.35 0.97 -0.24
C LEU A 69 -15.77 2.45 -0.32
N TYR A 70 -16.10 2.96 -1.51
CA TYR A 70 -16.44 4.36 -1.74
C TYR A 70 -17.78 4.46 -2.49
N GLU A 71 -18.62 5.44 -2.13
CA GLU A 71 -19.97 5.58 -2.71
C GLU A 71 -19.99 5.90 -4.22
N THR A 72 -18.98 6.62 -4.72
CA THR A 72 -18.96 7.19 -6.08
C THR A 72 -17.73 6.80 -6.89
N MET A 73 -16.93 5.84 -6.41
CA MET A 73 -15.69 5.46 -7.07
C MET A 73 -15.92 4.34 -8.10
N SER A 74 -15.36 4.52 -9.29
CA SER A 74 -15.34 3.50 -10.34
C SER A 74 -13.97 2.80 -10.35
N PRO A 75 -13.88 1.48 -10.59
CA PRO A 75 -12.61 0.77 -10.66
C PRO A 75 -11.60 1.41 -11.63
N GLU A 76 -12.08 1.97 -12.74
CA GLU A 76 -11.30 2.62 -13.80
C GLU A 76 -10.56 3.88 -13.31
N ASN A 77 -11.04 4.51 -12.24
CA ASN A 77 -10.45 5.70 -11.63
C ASN A 77 -9.43 5.36 -10.53
N LEU A 78 -9.17 4.08 -10.25
CA LEU A 78 -8.23 3.64 -9.22
C LEU A 78 -6.86 3.28 -9.78
N LEU A 79 -5.81 3.71 -9.08
CA LEU A 79 -4.44 3.25 -9.26
C LEU A 79 -4.00 2.58 -7.95
N VAL A 80 -3.63 1.31 -8.00
CA VAL A 80 -3.16 0.57 -6.83
C VAL A 80 -1.66 0.74 -6.66
N CYS A 81 -1.24 1.34 -5.56
CA CYS A 81 0.15 1.58 -5.19
C CYS A 81 0.32 1.40 -3.68
N ALA A 82 1.57 1.26 -3.23
CA ALA A 82 1.88 1.52 -1.83
C ALA A 82 1.61 3.01 -1.51
N PRO A 83 1.20 3.38 -0.28
CA PRO A 83 0.88 4.77 0.05
C PRO A 83 2.01 5.77 -0.27
N GLU A 84 3.27 5.43 0.06
CA GLU A 84 4.42 6.28 -0.24
C GLU A 84 4.63 6.49 -1.74
N GLU A 85 4.48 5.42 -2.53
CA GLU A 85 4.57 5.46 -4.00
C GLU A 85 3.47 6.34 -4.60
N ALA A 86 2.23 6.19 -4.13
CA ALA A 86 1.10 7.02 -4.58
C ALA A 86 1.34 8.50 -4.30
N ILE A 87 1.81 8.84 -3.09
CA ILE A 87 2.18 10.22 -2.71
C ILE A 87 3.29 10.72 -3.62
N PHE A 88 4.34 9.92 -3.83
CA PHE A 88 5.45 10.31 -4.70
C PHE A 88 4.96 10.61 -6.12
N ILE A 89 4.19 9.72 -6.74
CA ILE A 89 3.63 9.89 -8.09
C ILE A 89 2.75 11.15 -8.15
N ALA A 90 1.81 11.30 -7.21
CA ALA A 90 0.91 12.44 -7.17
C ALA A 90 1.68 13.76 -7.06
N MET A 91 2.65 13.85 -6.15
CA MET A 91 3.46 15.06 -5.98
C MET A 91 4.32 15.38 -7.20
N HIS A 92 4.80 14.37 -7.93
CA HIS A 92 5.61 14.60 -9.13
C HIS A 92 4.79 15.00 -10.35
N ILE A 93 3.52 14.57 -10.44
CA ILE A 93 2.66 14.83 -11.59
C ILE A 93 1.79 16.07 -11.38
N MET A 94 1.29 16.30 -10.17
CA MET A 94 0.31 17.35 -9.89
C MET A 94 0.96 18.70 -9.57
N LEU A 95 2.17 18.71 -8.99
CA LEU A 95 2.82 19.95 -8.61
C LEU A 95 3.61 20.55 -9.79
N ARG A 96 3.39 21.84 -10.07
CA ARG A 96 4.28 22.61 -10.95
C ARG A 96 5.28 23.42 -10.15
N LYS A 97 6.43 23.67 -10.77
CA LYS A 97 7.38 24.66 -10.26
C LYS A 97 6.66 26.01 -10.08
N SER A 98 6.81 26.63 -8.91
CA SER A 98 6.18 27.89 -8.46
C SER A 98 4.69 27.86 -8.11
N GLU A 99 4.06 26.70 -8.06
CA GLU A 99 2.69 26.57 -7.54
C GLU A 99 2.74 26.55 -6.00
N GLN A 100 2.00 27.47 -5.36
CA GLN A 100 1.85 27.48 -3.91
C GLN A 100 0.72 26.54 -3.53
N PHE A 101 1.03 25.58 -2.67
CA PHE A 101 0.07 24.74 -1.98
C PHE A 101 0.07 25.15 -0.50
N PHE A 102 -1.10 25.04 0.14
CA PHE A 102 -1.34 25.45 1.53
C PHE A 102 -0.50 24.63 2.53
#